data_AF-A0A2I0FE91-F1
#
_entry.id   AF-A0A2I0FE91-F1
#
_cell.length_a   1.000
_cell.length_b   1.000
_cell.length_c   1.000
_cell.angle_alpha   90.00
_cell.angle_beta   90.00
_cell.angle_gamma   90.00
#
_symmetry.space_group_name_H-M   'P 1'
#
loop_
_entity.id
_entity.type
_entity.pdbx_description
1 polymer ?
#
loop_
_entity_poly.entity_id
_entity_poly.type
_entity_poly.pdbx_seq_one_letter_code
_entity_poly.pdbx_strand_id
1 'polypeptide(L)'
;MLPIRLSKDSREPIYHQIEKQLKALIAGGHLPAGTPLPSIRALSKDLEISVITIRRAYQELESQGFIETLHGKGTFVKEVQNAMKQETMTASVRAEFERAIQNAMDYDYTVDEIKEVFAETLNRLGKGE
;
A
#
# COMPACT_ATOMS: atom_id res chain seq x y z
N MET A 1 -14.50 2.29 5.46
CA MET A 1 -14.44 2.43 3.99
C MET A 1 -12.98 2.36 3.57
N LEU A 2 -12.66 1.68 2.46
CA LEU A 2 -11.27 1.58 2.00
C LEU A 2 -10.83 2.90 1.34
N PRO A 3 -9.62 3.41 1.60
CA PRO A 3 -9.14 4.68 1.06
C PRO A 3 -8.64 4.53 -0.39
N ILE A 4 -9.49 4.06 -1.30
CA ILE A 4 -9.14 3.86 -2.71
C ILE A 4 -9.52 5.10 -3.53
N ARG A 5 -8.58 5.64 -4.31
CA ARG A 5 -8.80 6.79 -5.21
C ARG A 5 -8.53 6.38 -6.64
N LEU A 6 -9.50 6.59 -7.53
CA LEU A 6 -9.41 6.16 -8.93
C LEU A 6 -9.29 7.37 -9.86
N SER A 7 -8.46 7.25 -10.89
CA SER A 7 -8.35 8.23 -11.96
C SER A 7 -8.81 7.60 -13.27
N LYS A 8 -9.90 8.12 -13.85
CA LYS A 8 -10.42 7.67 -15.17
C LYS A 8 -9.58 8.19 -16.34
N ASP A 9 -8.83 9.26 -16.12
CA ASP A 9 -7.97 9.90 -17.13
C ASP A 9 -6.57 9.26 -17.20
N SER A 10 -6.26 8.36 -16.27
CA SER A 10 -5.02 7.59 -16.28
C SER A 10 -5.01 6.59 -17.44
N ARG A 11 -3.81 6.35 -18.00
CA ARG A 11 -3.57 5.26 -18.97
C ARG A 11 -3.66 3.87 -18.33
N GLU A 12 -3.63 3.81 -17.00
CA GLU A 12 -3.69 2.57 -16.23
C GLU A 12 -5.15 2.08 -16.11
N PRO A 13 -5.46 0.83 -16.48
CA PRO A 13 -6.80 0.28 -16.33
C PRO A 13 -7.32 0.34 -14.89
N ILE A 14 -8.60 0.64 -14.71
CA ILE A 14 -9.22 0.81 -13.38
C ILE A 14 -9.02 -0.42 -12.46
N TYR A 15 -9.13 -1.64 -13.00
CA TYR A 15 -8.93 -2.85 -12.19
C TYR A 15 -7.52 -2.91 -11.60
N HIS A 16 -6.51 -2.47 -12.36
CA HIS A 16 -5.11 -2.46 -11.95
C HIS A 16 -4.84 -1.36 -10.92
N GLN A 17 -5.48 -0.19 -11.04
CA GLN A 17 -5.44 0.86 -10.01
C GLN A 17 -6.00 0.37 -8.66
N ILE A 18 -7.10 -0.39 -8.69
CA ILE A 18 -7.72 -0.98 -7.49
C ILE A 18 -6.79 -2.02 -6.88
N GLU A 19 -6.31 -2.95 -7.69
CA GLU A 19 -5.36 -3.99 -7.30
C GLU A 19 -4.13 -3.40 -6.61
N LYS A 20 -3.47 -2.43 -7.26
CA LYS A 20 -2.25 -1.78 -6.76
C LYS A 20 -2.47 -1.12 -5.39
N GLN A 21 -3.59 -0.41 -5.22
CA GLN A 21 -3.90 0.25 -3.95
C GLN A 21 -4.25 -0.73 -2.84
N LEU A 22 -5.04 -1.76 -3.13
CA LEU A 22 -5.33 -2.83 -2.17
C LEU A 22 -4.05 -3.56 -1.75
N LYS A 23 -3.18 -3.88 -2.71
CA LYS A 23 -1.88 -4.51 -2.47
C LYS A 23 -1.00 -3.65 -1.56
N ALA A 24 -0.94 -2.33 -1.80
CA ALA A 24 -0.19 -1.42 -0.93
C ALA A 24 -0.75 -1.36 0.50
N LEU A 25 -2.08 -1.38 0.66
CA LEU A 25 -2.72 -1.41 1.99
C LEU A 25 -2.43 -2.72 2.74
N ILE A 26 -2.50 -3.85 2.05
CA ILE A 26 -2.19 -5.18 2.61
C ILE A 26 -0.72 -5.27 2.98
N ALA A 27 0.17 -4.97 2.04
CA ALA A 27 1.62 -5.10 2.23
C ALA A 27 2.19 -4.08 3.22
N GLY A 28 1.61 -2.88 3.26
CA GLY A 28 1.92 -1.84 4.26
C GLY A 28 1.30 -2.08 5.63
N GLY A 29 0.64 -3.23 5.86
CA GLY A 29 0.09 -3.62 7.16
C GLY A 29 -1.18 -2.87 7.60
N HIS A 30 -1.75 -2.01 6.75
CA HIS A 30 -3.01 -1.32 7.03
C HIS A 30 -4.21 -2.27 6.99
N LEU A 31 -4.09 -3.36 6.21
CA LEU A 31 -5.02 -4.47 6.19
C LEU A 31 -4.29 -5.74 6.65
N PRO A 32 -4.29 -6.05 7.96
CA PRO A 32 -3.60 -7.23 8.46
C PRO A 32 -4.24 -8.53 7.95
N ALA A 33 -3.47 -9.61 7.99
CA ALA A 33 -3.96 -10.95 7.64
C ALA A 33 -5.23 -11.30 8.42
N GLY A 34 -6.19 -11.96 7.76
CA GLY A 34 -7.51 -12.28 8.30
C GLY A 34 -8.52 -11.12 8.25
N THR A 35 -8.12 -9.91 7.81
CA THR A 35 -9.07 -8.80 7.66
C THR A 35 -10.12 -9.14 6.59
N PRO A 36 -11.43 -9.04 6.89
CA PRO A 36 -12.47 -9.22 5.89
C PRO A 36 -12.46 -8.05 4.91
N LEU A 37 -12.40 -8.36 3.62
CA LEU A 37 -12.58 -7.37 2.56
C LEU A 37 -14.08 -7.21 2.23
N PRO A 38 -14.48 -6.02 1.74
CA PRO A 38 -15.83 -5.84 1.24
C PRO A 38 -16.14 -6.84 0.13
N SER A 39 -17.39 -7.28 0.04
CA SER A 39 -17.82 -8.08 -1.11
C SER A 39 -17.63 -7.32 -2.42
N ILE A 40 -17.46 -8.03 -3.53
CA ILE A 40 -17.36 -7.44 -4.88
C ILE A 40 -18.51 -6.46 -5.14
N ARG A 41 -19.74 -6.80 -4.70
CA ARG A 41 -20.92 -5.94 -4.85
C ARG A 41 -20.87 -4.69 -3.97
N ALA A 42 -20.40 -4.83 -2.73
CA ALA A 42 -20.24 -3.71 -1.81
C ALA A 42 -19.18 -2.73 -2.34
N LEU A 43 -18.01 -3.23 -2.72
CA LEU A 43 -16.93 -2.38 -3.23
C LEU A 43 -17.29 -1.74 -4.58
N SER A 44 -18.02 -2.46 -5.43
CA SER A 44 -18.56 -1.93 -6.69
C SER A 44 -19.48 -0.73 -6.44
N LYS A 45 -20.34 -0.81 -5.41
CA LYS A 45 -21.22 0.29 -5.01
C LYS A 45 -20.44 1.46 -4.41
N ASP A 46 -19.48 1.18 -3.53
CA ASP A 46 -18.68 2.20 -2.83
C ASP A 46 -17.79 3.01 -3.78
N LEU A 47 -17.24 2.37 -4.82
CA LEU A 47 -16.37 3.02 -5.81
C LEU A 47 -17.11 3.45 -7.09
N GLU A 48 -18.40 3.13 -7.22
CA GLU A 48 -19.20 3.33 -8.44
C GLU A 48 -18.54 2.71 -9.70
N ILE A 49 -17.95 1.52 -9.54
CA ILE A 49 -17.25 0.77 -10.59
C ILE A 49 -18.00 -0.52 -10.92
N SER A 50 -17.89 -0.99 -12.17
CA SER A 50 -18.51 -2.26 -12.59
C SER A 50 -18.06 -3.45 -11.72
N VAL A 51 -19.02 -4.32 -11.38
CA VAL A 51 -18.78 -5.59 -10.66
C VAL A 51 -17.72 -6.44 -11.36
N ILE A 52 -17.67 -6.42 -12.69
CA ILE A 52 -16.70 -7.18 -13.49
C ILE A 52 -15.27 -6.66 -13.25
N THR A 53 -15.10 -5.35 -13.18
CA THR A 53 -13.81 -4.70 -12.91
C THR A 53 -13.32 -5.02 -11.50
N ILE A 54 -14.20 -4.94 -10.49
CA ILE A 54 -13.85 -5.30 -9.11
C ILE A 54 -13.49 -6.79 -9.02
N ARG A 55 -14.28 -7.66 -9.66
CA ARG A 55 -14.01 -9.09 -9.69
C ARG A 55 -12.63 -9.39 -10.30
N ARG A 56 -12.26 -8.71 -11.39
CA ARG A 56 -10.94 -8.86 -12.00
C ARG A 56 -9.82 -8.45 -11.05
N ALA A 57 -9.97 -7.32 -10.34
CA ALA A 57 -8.99 -6.88 -9.36
C ALA A 57 -8.83 -7.89 -8.20
N TYR A 58 -9.94 -8.45 -7.71
CA TYR A 58 -9.91 -9.46 -6.65
C TYR A 58 -9.28 -10.78 -7.11
N GLN A 59 -9.58 -11.21 -8.34
CA GLN A 59 -8.98 -12.41 -8.94
C GLN A 59 -7.45 -12.27 -9.06
N GLU A 60 -6.97 -11.08 -9.42
CA GLU A 60 -5.53 -10.81 -9.54
C GLU A 60 -4.84 -10.74 -8.18
N LEU A 61 -5.49 -10.15 -7.17
CA LEU A 61 -4.98 -10.20 -5.79
C LEU A 61 -4.96 -11.63 -5.23
N GLU A 62 -5.96 -12.44 -5.57
CA GLU A 62 -6.06 -13.83 -5.14
C GLU A 62 -5.02 -14.71 -5.84
N SER A 63 -4.80 -14.52 -7.15
CA SER A 63 -3.76 -15.24 -7.92
C SER A 63 -2.36 -14.93 -7.41
N GLN A 64 -2.13 -13.69 -6.97
CA GLN A 64 -0.87 -13.25 -6.36
C GLN A 64 -0.76 -13.60 -4.87
N GLY A 65 -1.79 -14.22 -4.28
CA GLY A 65 -1.75 -14.69 -2.89
C GLY A 65 -1.91 -13.61 -1.81
N PHE A 66 -2.42 -12.42 -2.16
CA PHE A 66 -2.71 -11.35 -1.20
C PHE A 66 -4.04 -11.54 -0.47
N ILE A 67 -4.99 -12.23 -1.10
CA ILE A 67 -6.32 -12.46 -0.55
C ILE A 67 -6.75 -13.91 -0.81
N GLU A 68 -7.76 -14.36 -0.08
CA GLU A 68 -8.43 -15.64 -0.30
C GLU A 68 -9.93 -15.48 -0.18
N THR A 69 -10.67 -16.12 -1.08
CA THR A 69 -12.12 -16.20 -1.01
C THR A 69 -12.55 -17.53 -0.41
N LEU A 70 -13.12 -17.47 0.80
CA LEU A 70 -13.71 -18.62 1.46
C LEU A 70 -15.18 -18.73 1.07
N HIS A 71 -15.55 -19.83 0.41
CA HIS A 71 -16.92 -20.05 -0.07
C HIS A 71 -17.94 -19.88 1.07
N GLY A 72 -18.94 -19.02 0.86
CA GLY A 72 -19.97 -18.71 1.84
C GLY A 72 -19.54 -17.86 3.04
N LYS A 73 -18.25 -17.57 3.21
CA LYS A 73 -17.72 -16.78 4.34
C LYS A 73 -17.24 -15.38 3.95
N GLY A 74 -16.88 -15.18 2.68
CA GLY A 74 -16.41 -13.89 2.15
C GLY A 74 -14.94 -13.94 1.71
N THR A 75 -14.37 -12.77 1.48
CA THR A 75 -12.98 -12.61 1.03
C THR A 75 -12.14 -12.03 2.16
N PHE A 76 -10.98 -12.61 2.43
CA PHE A 76 -10.10 -12.24 3.53
C PHE A 76 -8.68 -11.98 3.02
N VAL A 77 -7.95 -11.11 3.71
CA VAL A 77 -6.53 -10.85 3.43
C VAL A 77 -5.70 -12.05 3.87
N LYS A 78 -4.84 -12.58 2.99
CA LYS A 78 -3.92 -13.66 3.33
C LYS A 78 -2.69 -13.12 4.05
N GLU A 79 -2.02 -14.02 4.76
CA GLU A 79 -0.70 -13.75 5.30
C GLU A 79 0.32 -13.62 4.17
N VAL A 80 0.74 -12.38 3.90
CA VAL A 80 1.80 -12.10 2.93
C VAL A 80 3.11 -12.58 3.53
N GLN A 81 3.82 -13.47 2.83
CA GLN A 81 5.12 -13.98 3.27
C GLN A 81 6.08 -12.80 3.57
N ASN A 82 6.79 -12.90 4.70
CA ASN A 82 7.63 -11.84 5.27
C ASN A 82 8.58 -11.15 4.27
N ALA A 83 9.01 -11.84 3.20
CA ALA A 83 9.88 -11.27 2.16
C ALA A 83 9.20 -10.13 1.37
N MET A 84 7.95 -10.32 0.91
CA MET A 84 7.21 -9.27 0.18
C MET A 84 6.76 -8.13 1.10
N LYS A 85 6.49 -8.45 2.38
CA LYS A 85 6.19 -7.47 3.43
C LYS A 85 7.41 -6.59 3.72
N GLN A 86 8.61 -7.19 3.83
CA GLN A 86 9.85 -6.45 3.97
C GLN A 86 10.17 -5.59 2.75
N GLU A 87 10.07 -6.11 1.53
CA GLU A 87 10.33 -5.33 0.32
C GLU A 87 9.39 -4.14 0.17
N THR A 88 8.09 -4.34 0.42
CA THR A 88 7.10 -3.26 0.26
C THR A 88 7.18 -2.25 1.40
N MET A 89 7.46 -2.70 2.63
CA MET A 89 7.69 -1.80 3.77
C MET A 89 8.98 -1.01 3.57
N THR A 90 10.05 -1.65 3.11
CA THR A 90 11.32 -0.99 2.74
C THR A 90 11.10 0.01 1.61
N ALA A 91 10.32 -0.34 0.58
CA ALA A 91 9.99 0.57 -0.52
C ALA A 91 9.18 1.80 -0.05
N SER A 92 8.27 1.62 0.90
CA SER A 92 7.45 2.71 1.45
C SER A 92 8.29 3.64 2.32
N VAL A 93 9.15 3.09 3.17
CA VAL A 93 10.12 3.84 3.98
C VAL A 93 11.11 4.58 3.06
N ARG A 94 11.60 3.91 2.02
CA ARG A 94 12.49 4.53 1.01
C ARG A 94 11.83 5.70 0.31
N ALA A 95 10.57 5.57 -0.11
CA ALA A 95 9.84 6.66 -0.76
C ALA A 95 9.67 7.87 0.18
N GLU A 96 9.48 7.65 1.48
CA GLU A 96 9.43 8.73 2.47
C GLU A 96 10.79 9.42 2.64
N PHE A 97 11.87 8.64 2.69
CA PHE A 97 13.22 9.19 2.75
C PHE A 97 13.59 9.95 1.46
N GLU A 98 13.24 9.43 0.29
CA GLU A 98 13.48 10.13 -0.98
C GLU A 98 12.76 11.48 -1.02
N ARG A 99 11.51 11.57 -0.52
CA ARG A 99 10.81 12.84 -0.34
C ARG A 99 11.52 13.79 0.61
N ALA A 100 11.93 13.29 1.78
CA ALA A 100 12.61 14.11 2.79
C ALA A 100 13.96 14.64 2.29
N ILE A 101 14.73 13.81 1.58
CA ILE A 101 16.01 14.20 0.98
C ILE A 101 15.78 15.26 -0.10
N GLN A 102 14.80 15.07 -0.97
CA GLN A 102 14.48 16.05 -2.01
C GLN A 102 14.13 17.41 -1.40
N ASN A 103 13.30 17.43 -0.35
CA ASN A 103 12.96 18.67 0.34
C ASN A 103 14.20 19.34 0.96
N ALA A 104 15.11 18.56 1.54
CA ALA A 104 16.34 19.10 2.10
C ALA A 104 17.26 19.71 1.03
N MET A 105 17.36 19.05 -0.14
CA MET A 105 18.08 19.58 -1.29
C MET A 105 17.43 20.86 -1.83
N ASP A 106 16.10 20.95 -1.82
CA ASP A 106 15.37 22.17 -2.21
C ASP A 106 15.61 23.34 -1.22
N TYR A 107 16.04 23.04 0.01
CA TYR A 107 16.53 24.01 1.00
C TYR A 107 18.04 24.23 0.95
N ASP A 108 18.69 23.84 -0.15
CA ASP A 108 20.14 23.98 -0.39
C ASP A 108 21.03 23.19 0.59
N TYR A 109 20.51 22.18 1.28
CA TYR A 109 21.35 21.31 2.11
C TYR A 109 22.24 20.44 1.24
N THR A 110 23.51 20.39 1.59
CA THR A 110 24.47 19.44 1.04
C THR A 110 24.18 18.03 1.54
N VAL A 111 24.69 17.03 0.80
CA VAL A 111 24.56 15.62 1.20
C VAL A 111 25.13 15.35 2.59
N ASP A 112 26.19 16.05 2.98
CA ASP A 112 26.83 15.86 4.29
C ASP A 112 26.01 16.51 5.41
N GLU A 113 25.43 17.69 5.21
CA GLU A 113 24.50 18.30 6.18
C GLU A 113 23.23 17.44 6.35
N ILE A 114 22.72 16.82 5.28
CA ILE A 114 21.59 15.89 5.36
C ILE A 114 21.96 14.67 6.23
N LYS A 115 23.17 14.12 6.07
CA LYS A 115 23.64 13.00 6.92
C LYS A 115 23.78 13.41 8.38
N GLU A 116 24.29 14.61 8.66
CA GLU A 116 24.43 15.13 10.02
C GLU A 116 23.06 15.30 10.69
N VAL A 117 22.13 15.98 10.04
CA VAL A 117 20.75 16.16 10.54
C VAL A 117 20.06 14.81 10.77
N PHE A 118 20.27 13.84 9.88
CA PHE A 118 19.74 12.49 10.05
C PHE A 118 20.34 11.78 11.26
N ALA A 119 21.67 11.82 11.44
CA ALA A 119 22.35 11.21 12.56
C ALA A 119 21.93 11.85 13.91
N GLU A 120 21.80 13.17 13.96
CA GLU A 120 21.27 13.88 15.13
C GLU A 120 19.82 13.47 15.44
N THR A 121 18.99 13.38 14.41
CA THR A 121 17.59 12.99 14.55
C THR A 121 17.45 11.55 15.04
N LEU A 122 18.25 10.61 14.51
CA LEU A 122 18.29 9.23 15.00
C LEU A 122 18.73 9.15 16.47
N ASN A 123 19.79 9.89 16.84
CA ASN A 123 20.27 9.92 18.22
C ASN A 123 19.25 10.53 19.19
N ARG A 124 18.43 11.47 18.74
CA ARG A 124 17.34 12.05 19.53
C ARG A 124 16.18 11.07 19.72
N LEU A 125 15.86 10.29 18.70
CA LEU A 125 14.75 9.33 18.74
C LEU A 125 15.13 8.02 19.45
N GLY A 126 16.38 7.56 19.33
CA GLY A 126 16.88 6.32 19.95
C GLY A 126 17.14 6.40 21.46
N LYS A 127 17.01 7.58 22.09
CA LYS A 127 17.12 7.74 23.56
C LYS A 127 15.79 7.51 24.31
N GLY A 128 14.74 7.05 23.61
CA GLY A 128 13.41 6.83 24.16
C GLY A 128 12.98 5.37 24.34
N GLU A 129 13.87 4.39 24.13
CA GLU A 129 13.65 2.96 24.44
C GLU A 129 14.46 2.52 25.66
#